data_AF-A0A355UIN3-F1
#
_entry.id   AF-A0A355UIN3-F1
#
_cell.length_a   1.000
_cell.length_b   1.000
_cell.length_c   1.000
_cell.angle_alpha   90.00
_cell.angle_beta   90.00
_cell.angle_gamma   90.00
#
_symmetry.space_group_name_H-M   'P 1'
#
loop_
_entity.id
_entity.type
_entity.pdbx_description
1 polymer ?
#
loop_
_entity_poly.entity_id
_entity_poly.type
_entity_poly.pdbx_seq_one_letter_code
_entity_poly.pdbx_strand_id
1 'polypeptide(L)'
;MNDKLLSEVSKLQPEMKEWMDFMHQNPELNMDTQNTAKFIAEKLKLWGYDVVEGVGGSGIVASLTVGKGTKSIGLRADFDALPIFEDNDLPYKSKVEGWSHLCGHDAHATMLLGAAKYMADNKNFDGTIRLIFQPGE
;
A
#
# COMPACT_ATOMS: atom_id res chain seq x y z
N MET A 1 14.76 -13.22 16.36
CA MET A 1 13.97 -12.72 15.21
C MET A 1 12.85 -13.73 14.98
N ASN A 2 11.67 -13.34 14.48
CA ASN A 2 10.61 -14.30 14.21
C ASN A 2 10.83 -14.90 12.81
N ASP A 3 11.61 -15.98 12.73
CA ASP A 3 12.06 -16.57 11.46
C ASP A 3 10.89 -17.08 10.60
N LYS A 4 9.79 -17.51 11.24
CA LYS A 4 8.56 -17.90 10.54
C LYS A 4 7.91 -16.71 9.82
N LEU A 5 7.75 -15.58 10.52
CA LEU A 5 7.20 -14.35 9.94
C LEU A 5 8.02 -13.91 8.71
N LEU A 6 9.34 -13.88 8.84
CA LEU A 6 10.23 -13.49 7.73
C LEU A 6 10.07 -14.46 6.55
N SER A 7 10.05 -15.76 6.80
CA SER A 7 9.85 -16.77 5.75
C SER A 7 8.51 -16.62 5.02
N GLU A 8 7.43 -16.31 5.74
CA GLU A 8 6.10 -16.14 5.16
C GLU A 8 5.98 -14.84 4.36
N VAL A 9 6.51 -13.72 4.87
CA VAL A 9 6.52 -12.44 4.15
C VAL A 9 7.42 -12.51 2.92
N SER A 10 8.57 -13.21 2.98
CA SER A 10 9.44 -13.40 1.81
C SER A 10 8.74 -14.10 0.65
N LYS A 11 7.76 -14.97 0.92
CA LYS A 11 6.95 -15.62 -0.15
C LYS A 11 6.04 -14.64 -0.88
N LEU A 12 5.72 -13.48 -0.28
CA LEU A 12 4.92 -12.43 -0.91
C LEU A 12 5.74 -11.54 -1.85
N GLN A 13 7.08 -11.63 -1.85
CA GLN A 13 7.94 -10.74 -2.65
C GLN A 13 7.57 -10.69 -4.15
N PRO A 14 7.24 -11.80 -4.85
CA PRO A 14 6.83 -11.71 -6.24
C PRO A 14 5.57 -10.87 -6.43
N GLU A 15 4.55 -11.06 -5.58
CA GLU A 15 3.29 -10.30 -5.65
C GLU A 15 3.51 -8.83 -5.27
N MET A 16 4.34 -8.57 -4.25
CA MET A 16 4.74 -7.21 -3.87
C MET A 16 5.48 -6.49 -5.00
N LYS A 17 6.32 -7.20 -5.76
CA LYS A 17 7.01 -6.63 -6.93
C LYS A 17 6.01 -6.22 -8.00
N GLU A 18 4.97 -7.01 -8.24
CA GLU A 18 3.91 -6.65 -9.19
C GLU A 18 3.15 -5.38 -8.76
N TRP A 19 2.89 -5.20 -7.46
CA TRP A 19 2.23 -4.00 -6.95
C TRP A 19 3.12 -2.77 -7.05
N MET A 20 4.40 -2.91 -6.68
CA MET A 20 5.38 -1.83 -6.80
C MET A 20 5.54 -1.43 -8.27
N ASP A 21 5.68 -2.40 -9.19
CA ASP A 21 5.81 -2.11 -10.62
C ASP A 21 4.57 -1.44 -11.18
N PHE A 22 3.38 -1.87 -10.77
CA PHE A 22 2.14 -1.21 -11.16
C PHE A 22 2.13 0.26 -10.70
N MET A 23 2.45 0.55 -9.44
CA MET A 23 2.43 1.92 -8.93
C MET A 23 3.56 2.78 -9.53
N HIS A 24 4.78 2.24 -9.61
CA HIS A 24 5.93 2.95 -10.18
C HIS A 24 5.71 3.33 -11.65
N GLN A 25 5.09 2.44 -12.43
CA GLN A 25 4.78 2.69 -13.84
C GLN A 25 3.63 3.69 -14.05
N ASN A 26 2.77 3.90 -13.06
CA ASN A 26 1.56 4.72 -13.17
C ASN A 26 1.53 5.80 -12.05
N PRO A 27 2.54 6.67 -11.96
CA PRO A 27 2.59 7.68 -10.91
C PRO A 27 1.46 8.70 -11.07
N GLU A 28 0.93 9.15 -9.93
CA GLU A 28 -0.11 10.16 -9.83
C GLU A 28 0.29 11.22 -8.80
N LEU A 29 -0.10 12.48 -9.00
CA LEU A 29 0.46 13.61 -8.24
C LEU A 29 -0.44 14.09 -7.10
N ASN A 30 0.18 14.54 -6.02
CA ASN A 30 -0.48 15.25 -4.93
C ASN A 30 -1.75 14.52 -4.45
N MET A 31 -2.91 15.20 -4.52
CA MET A 31 -4.22 14.68 -4.13
C MET A 31 -4.96 13.94 -5.26
N ASP A 32 -4.45 13.95 -6.49
CA ASP A 32 -5.11 13.37 -7.67
C ASP A 32 -4.57 11.97 -7.97
N THR A 33 -4.75 11.07 -7.01
CA THR A 33 -4.17 9.71 -7.01
C THR A 33 -5.24 8.61 -7.07
N GLN A 34 -6.26 8.82 -7.91
CA GLN A 34 -7.47 8.00 -7.91
C GLN A 34 -7.23 6.56 -8.42
N ASN A 35 -6.35 6.37 -9.39
CA ASN A 35 -6.08 5.02 -9.92
C ASN A 35 -5.30 4.19 -8.90
N THR A 36 -4.29 4.79 -8.27
CA THR A 36 -3.48 4.17 -7.22
C THR A 36 -4.33 3.87 -5.99
N ALA A 37 -5.18 4.81 -5.59
CA ALA A 37 -6.12 4.60 -4.49
C ALA A 37 -7.08 3.44 -4.78
N LYS A 38 -7.70 3.42 -5.97
CA LYS A 38 -8.58 2.33 -6.38
C LYS A 38 -7.87 0.98 -6.35
N PHE A 39 -6.65 0.91 -6.86
CA PHE A 39 -5.84 -0.31 -6.85
C PHE A 39 -5.59 -0.83 -5.43
N ILE A 40 -5.18 0.04 -4.51
CA ILE A 40 -4.96 -0.29 -3.09
C ILE A 40 -6.27 -0.77 -2.44
N ALA A 41 -7.37 -0.04 -2.64
CA ALA A 41 -8.66 -0.35 -2.04
C ALA A 41 -9.22 -1.70 -2.50
N GLU A 42 -9.10 -2.03 -3.79
CA GLU A 42 -9.54 -3.31 -4.35
C GLU A 42 -8.80 -4.50 -3.72
N LYS A 43 -7.49 -4.40 -3.52
CA LYS A 43 -6.71 -5.44 -2.82
C LYS A 43 -7.15 -5.62 -1.37
N LEU A 44 -7.31 -4.52 -0.63
CA LEU A 44 -7.70 -4.57 0.78
C LEU A 44 -9.11 -5.17 0.96
N LYS A 45 -10.07 -4.79 0.09
CA LYS A 45 -11.41 -5.39 0.08
C LYS A 45 -11.35 -6.88 -0.21
N LEU A 46 -10.54 -7.32 -1.17
CA LEU A 46 -10.34 -8.74 -1.49
C LEU A 46 -9.84 -9.54 -0.28
N TRP A 47 -9.01 -8.94 0.57
CA TRP A 47 -8.49 -9.58 1.77
C TRP A 47 -9.42 -9.45 3.00
N GLY A 48 -10.61 -8.87 2.82
CA GLY A 48 -11.64 -8.79 3.85
C GLY A 48 -11.47 -7.66 4.85
N TYR A 49 -10.73 -6.61 4.50
CA TYR A 49 -10.72 -5.36 5.27
C TYR A 49 -12.05 -4.61 5.09
N ASP A 50 -12.47 -3.91 6.15
CA ASP A 50 -13.48 -2.86 6.06
C ASP A 50 -12.79 -1.58 5.55
N VAL A 51 -13.08 -1.20 4.30
CA VAL A 51 -12.35 -0.15 3.58
C VAL A 51 -13.23 1.08 3.43
N VAL A 52 -12.75 2.20 3.98
CA VAL A 52 -13.29 3.53 3.75
C VAL A 52 -12.39 4.25 2.74
N GLU A 53 -12.92 4.52 1.55
CA GLU A 53 -12.30 5.33 0.51
C GLU A 53 -12.76 6.80 0.60
N GLY A 54 -12.07 7.69 -0.12
CA GLY A 54 -12.50 9.09 -0.19
C GLY A 54 -12.11 9.94 1.02
N VAL A 55 -11.20 9.44 1.87
CA VAL A 55 -10.83 10.12 3.13
C VAL A 55 -9.89 11.27 2.82
N GLY A 56 -10.43 12.50 2.92
CA GLY A 56 -9.65 13.71 2.67
C GLY A 56 -9.15 13.82 1.22
N GLY A 57 -9.86 13.27 0.24
CA GLY A 57 -9.43 13.17 -1.15
C GLY A 57 -9.44 11.71 -1.59
N SER A 58 -8.37 11.23 -2.23
CA SER A 58 -8.19 9.82 -2.61
C SER A 58 -7.69 8.93 -1.46
N GLY A 59 -7.66 9.42 -0.21
CA GLY A 59 -7.15 8.66 0.94
C GLY A 59 -8.01 7.45 1.31
N ILE A 60 -7.35 6.44 1.89
CA ILE A 60 -7.96 5.16 2.24
C ILE A 60 -7.63 4.84 3.69
N VAL A 61 -8.67 4.46 4.45
CA VAL A 61 -8.51 3.86 5.78
C VAL A 61 -9.15 2.48 5.75
N ALA A 62 -8.35 1.44 5.93
CA ALA A 62 -8.79 0.05 5.95
C ALA A 62 -8.62 -0.56 7.34
N SER A 63 -9.67 -1.16 7.89
CA SER A 63 -9.68 -1.74 9.23
C SER A 63 -9.85 -3.26 9.19
N LEU A 64 -9.07 -3.97 10.00
CA LEU A 64 -9.28 -5.40 10.27
C LEU A 64 -9.30 -5.62 11.78
N THR A 65 -10.42 -6.13 12.28
CA THR A 65 -10.60 -6.48 13.70
C THR A 65 -10.59 -7.99 13.84
N VAL A 66 -9.80 -8.49 14.78
CA VAL A 66 -9.72 -9.91 15.13
C VAL A 66 -9.90 -10.05 16.64
N GLY A 67 -10.68 -11.05 17.05
CA GLY A 67 -10.90 -11.36 18.46
C GLY A 67 -11.84 -10.38 19.19
N LYS A 68 -11.54 -10.09 20.46
CA LYS A 68 -12.35 -9.28 21.38
C LYS A 68 -11.56 -8.12 22.02
N GLY A 69 -10.28 -8.02 21.73
CA GLY A 69 -9.41 -6.95 22.20
C GLY A 69 -9.92 -5.59 21.75
N THR A 70 -9.79 -4.59 22.62
CA THR A 70 -10.28 -3.22 22.37
C THR A 70 -9.18 -2.27 21.93
N LYS A 71 -7.93 -2.72 21.89
CA LYS A 71 -6.77 -1.93 21.47
C LYS A 71 -6.69 -1.81 19.96
N SER A 72 -6.14 -0.70 19.49
CA SER A 72 -5.91 -0.45 18.07
C SER A 72 -4.51 0.04 17.78
N ILE A 73 -4.00 -0.28 16.59
CA ILE A 73 -2.74 0.23 16.05
C ILE A 73 -2.99 0.75 14.63
N GLY A 74 -2.45 1.94 14.33
CA GLY A 74 -2.43 2.52 12.99
C GLY A 74 -1.08 2.33 12.32
N LEU A 75 -1.07 1.92 11.05
CA LEU A 75 0.10 1.89 10.18
C LEU A 75 -0.17 2.76 8.97
N ARG A 76 0.77 3.65 8.61
CA ARG A 76 0.59 4.64 7.54
C ARG A 76 1.61 4.45 6.44
N ALA A 77 1.17 4.63 5.20
CA ALA A 77 2.01 4.80 4.01
C ALA A 77 1.44 5.93 3.14
N ASP A 78 2.30 6.74 2.58
CA ASP A 78 1.99 7.65 1.46
C ASP A 78 1.99 6.89 0.14
N PHE A 79 1.43 7.49 -0.91
CA PHE A 79 1.38 6.87 -2.24
C PHE A 79 1.34 7.85 -3.43
N ASP A 80 1.56 9.15 -3.22
CA ASP A 80 1.66 10.14 -4.29
C ASP A 80 3.08 10.20 -4.90
N ALA A 81 3.17 10.72 -6.12
CA ALA A 81 4.40 10.83 -6.90
C ALA A 81 4.85 12.29 -7.06
N LEU A 82 5.96 12.49 -7.77
CA LEU A 82 6.56 13.80 -8.02
C LEU A 82 6.52 14.18 -9.51
N PRO A 83 6.40 15.47 -9.86
CA PRO A 83 6.49 15.96 -11.24
C PRO A 83 7.96 16.06 -11.69
N ILE A 84 8.67 14.93 -11.64
CA ILE A 84 10.07 14.81 -12.04
C ILE A 84 10.18 13.73 -13.13
N PHE A 85 10.91 14.05 -14.21
CA PHE A 85 11.23 13.10 -15.27
C PHE A 85 12.15 12.00 -14.74
N GLU A 86 11.78 10.74 -15.01
CA GLU A 86 12.60 9.59 -14.65
C GLU A 86 13.65 9.32 -15.74
N ASP A 87 14.94 9.47 -15.39
CA ASP A 87 16.05 9.38 -16.34
C ASP A 87 16.75 7.99 -16.36
N ASN A 88 16.25 7.02 -15.59
CA ASN A 88 16.78 5.66 -15.63
C ASN A 88 16.19 4.85 -16.79
N ASP A 89 16.68 3.61 -16.96
CA ASP A 89 16.16 2.62 -17.92
C ASP A 89 15.82 1.30 -17.21
N LEU A 90 14.96 1.40 -16.19
CA LEU A 90 14.51 0.24 -15.42
C LEU A 90 13.27 -0.40 -16.09
N PRO A 91 13.09 -1.74 -15.99
CA PRO A 91 11.93 -2.41 -16.59
C PRO A 91 10.56 -1.90 -16.09
N TYR A 92 10.55 -1.26 -14.93
CA TYR A 92 9.36 -0.72 -14.27
C TYR A 92 9.31 0.81 -14.26
N LYS A 93 10.14 1.46 -15.07
CA LYS A 93 10.14 2.92 -15.28
C LYS A 93 8.73 3.45 -15.51
N SER A 94 8.46 4.64 -14.99
CA SER A 94 7.24 5.41 -15.23
C SER A 94 6.87 5.45 -16.71
N LYS A 95 5.60 5.20 -16.99
CA LYS A 95 5.00 5.35 -18.32
C LYS A 95 4.37 6.73 -18.52
N VAL A 96 4.36 7.55 -17.48
CA VAL A 96 3.80 8.91 -17.50
C VAL A 96 4.96 9.89 -17.62
N GLU A 97 5.06 10.54 -18.78
CA GLU A 97 6.17 11.44 -19.06
C GLU A 97 6.23 12.60 -18.06
N GLY A 98 7.40 12.79 -17.46
CA GLY A 98 7.65 13.86 -16.51
C GLY A 98 7.21 13.59 -15.08
N TRP A 99 6.58 12.44 -14.77
CA TRP A 99 6.14 12.08 -13.41
C TRP A 99 6.79 10.77 -12.95
N SER A 100 7.14 10.67 -11.67
CA SER A 100 7.81 9.48 -11.13
C SER A 100 7.75 9.37 -9.60
N HIS A 101 7.87 8.15 -9.09
CA HIS A 101 8.04 7.88 -7.65
C HIS A 101 9.51 7.91 -7.24
N LEU A 102 10.06 9.11 -7.02
CA LEU A 102 11.47 9.27 -6.58
C LEU A 102 11.64 9.46 -5.07
N CYS A 103 10.54 9.54 -4.31
CA CYS A 103 10.55 9.52 -2.85
C CYS A 103 10.24 8.11 -2.28
N GLY A 104 9.92 7.14 -3.14
CA GLY A 104 9.64 5.75 -2.74
C GLY A 104 8.26 5.49 -2.15
N HIS A 105 7.28 6.38 -2.37
CA HIS A 105 5.92 6.23 -1.83
C HIS A 105 5.20 4.98 -2.37
N ASP A 106 5.50 4.58 -3.61
CA ASP A 106 5.12 3.28 -4.18
C ASP A 106 5.68 2.10 -3.37
N ALA A 107 6.93 2.18 -2.90
CA ALA A 107 7.52 1.17 -2.03
C ALA A 107 6.89 1.18 -0.63
N HIS A 108 6.59 2.36 -0.05
CA HIS A 108 5.88 2.47 1.22
C HIS A 108 4.50 1.81 1.16
N ALA A 109 3.71 2.16 0.13
CA ALA A 109 2.40 1.56 -0.11
C ALA A 109 2.50 0.04 -0.34
N THR A 110 3.50 -0.42 -1.10
CA THR A 110 3.75 -1.85 -1.33
C THR A 110 4.07 -2.59 -0.03
N MET A 111 4.92 -2.03 0.82
CA MET A 111 5.26 -2.63 2.11
C MET A 111 4.04 -2.73 3.03
N LEU A 112 3.19 -1.68 3.05
CA LEU A 112 1.97 -1.70 3.84
C LEU A 112 0.94 -2.70 3.30
N LEU A 113 0.80 -2.85 1.97
CA LEU A 113 -0.01 -3.91 1.35
C LEU A 113 0.53 -5.31 1.69
N GLY A 114 1.84 -5.51 1.71
CA GLY A 114 2.46 -6.78 2.12
C GLY A 114 2.12 -7.14 3.57
N ALA A 115 2.22 -6.15 4.48
CA ALA A 115 1.78 -6.31 5.87
C ALA A 115 0.27 -6.61 5.96
N ALA A 116 -0.54 -5.90 5.17
CA ALA A 116 -1.99 -6.10 5.13
C ALA A 116 -2.37 -7.52 4.73
N LYS A 117 -1.79 -8.01 3.62
CA LYS A 117 -2.03 -9.37 3.14
C LYS A 117 -1.63 -10.41 4.18
N TYR A 118 -0.43 -10.29 4.76
CA TYR A 118 0.04 -11.20 5.79
C TYR A 118 -0.90 -11.23 7.02
N MET A 119 -1.36 -10.05 7.48
CA MET A 119 -2.27 -9.94 8.63
C MET A 119 -3.64 -10.55 8.34
N ALA A 120 -4.16 -10.37 7.13
CA ALA A 120 -5.43 -10.96 6.69
C ALA A 120 -5.37 -12.49 6.56
N ASP A 121 -4.25 -13.03 6.06
CA ASP A 121 -4.07 -14.47 5.88
C ASP A 121 -3.86 -15.19 7.22
N ASN A 122 -3.18 -14.56 8.18
CA ASN A 122 -2.83 -15.20 9.46
C ASN A 122 -3.78 -14.87 10.63
N LYS A 123 -4.32 -13.65 10.68
CA LYS A 123 -5.20 -13.15 11.76
C LYS A 123 -4.68 -13.48 13.17
N ASN A 124 -3.36 -13.45 13.36
CA ASN A 124 -2.73 -13.83 14.63
C ASN A 124 -2.54 -12.64 15.57
N PHE A 125 -3.63 -11.93 15.87
CA PHE A 125 -3.66 -10.79 16.79
C PHE A 125 -5.05 -10.65 17.43
N ASP A 126 -5.15 -9.86 18.50
CA ASP A 126 -6.42 -9.57 19.20
C ASP A 126 -6.58 -8.05 19.37
N GLY A 127 -7.53 -7.46 18.65
CA GLY A 127 -7.71 -6.01 18.52
C GLY A 127 -7.99 -5.56 17.09
N THR A 128 -7.69 -4.30 16.78
CA THR A 128 -7.92 -3.70 15.46
C THR A 128 -6.65 -3.12 14.87
N ILE A 129 -6.33 -3.49 13.63
CA ILE A 129 -5.34 -2.77 12.82
C ILE A 129 -6.04 -1.79 11.88
N ARG A 130 -5.49 -0.60 11.75
CA ARG A 130 -5.93 0.42 10.79
C ARG A 130 -4.79 0.74 9.84
N LEU A 131 -5.00 0.51 8.57
CA LEU A 131 -4.05 0.81 7.50
C LEU A 131 -4.47 2.12 6.87
N ILE A 132 -3.57 3.09 6.84
CA ILE A 132 -3.82 4.44 6.39
C ILE A 132 -2.96 4.67 5.16
N PHE A 133 -3.60 4.74 3.99
CA PHE A 133 -2.93 5.13 2.75
C PHE A 133 -3.27 6.60 2.50
N GLN A 134 -2.26 7.46 2.54
CA GLN A 134 -2.40 8.91 2.50
C GLN A 134 -1.91 9.49 1.16
N PRO A 135 -2.72 10.29 0.45
CA PRO A 135 -2.26 11.04 -0.71
C PRO A 135 -1.63 12.38 -0.27
N GLY A 136 -0.83 12.97 -1.15
CA GLY A 136 -0.28 14.33 -1.01
C GLY A 136 0.50 14.54 0.29
N GLU A 137 1.59 13.78 0.48
CA GLU A 137 2.55 14.05 1.57
C GLU A 137 3.23 15.41 1.41
#